data_AF-A0A3Q1H7Q8-F1
#
_entry.id   AF-A0A3Q1H7Q8-F1
#
_cell.length_a   1.000
_cell.length_b   1.000
_cell.length_c   1.000
_cell.angle_alpha   90.00
_cell.angle_beta   90.00
_cell.angle_gamma   90.00
#
_symmetry.space_group_name_H-M   'P 1'
#
loop_
_entity.id
_entity.type
_entity.pdbx_description
1 polymer ?
#
loop_
_entity_poly.entity_id
_entity_poly.type
_entity_poly.pdbx_seq_one_letter_code
_entity_poly.pdbx_strand_id
1 'polypeptide(L)'
;MAKVLRELLSRIRTAVLALLLCAQAGFGFSVAGHQESTCEANGSIYYVGEWYFLDSDHCTQCECTAEGSACARTECTTLPAACIHVSHYPTDCCPRCEKIGCEYRGVVYELGQSFQPSECEQCTCDSDGIARCLVADCAPPPCVNPVYQPGKCCPECKEGPNCYVDTSRSQVIPAGEPVWVNSCTKCRCHDGQDAGYWEGNRLATCSHLKSCTPEQPSTQQN
;
A
#
# COMPACT_ATOMS: atom_id res chain seq x y z
N MET A 1 -25.78 -6.34 113.45
CA MET A 1 -26.24 -6.99 112.21
C MET A 1 -26.23 -6.09 110.97
N ALA A 2 -26.55 -4.79 111.03
CA ALA A 2 -26.66 -3.94 109.85
C ALA A 2 -25.35 -3.58 109.10
N LYS A 3 -24.18 -3.57 109.77
CA LYS A 3 -22.88 -3.28 109.14
C LYS A 3 -22.37 -4.40 108.23
N VAL A 4 -22.51 -5.66 108.66
CA VAL A 4 -22.05 -6.85 107.91
C VAL A 4 -22.87 -7.04 106.62
N LEU A 5 -24.18 -6.80 106.68
CA LEU A 5 -25.05 -6.89 105.51
C LEU A 5 -24.72 -5.82 104.46
N ARG A 6 -24.30 -4.62 104.90
CA ARG A 6 -23.96 -3.50 104.00
C ARG A 6 -22.61 -3.71 103.29
N GLU A 7 -21.62 -4.32 103.96
CA GLU A 7 -20.37 -4.74 103.32
C GLU A 7 -20.56 -5.91 102.35
N LEU A 8 -21.39 -6.91 102.70
CA LEU A 8 -21.73 -8.01 101.79
C LEU A 8 -22.41 -7.50 100.51
N LEU A 9 -23.40 -6.61 100.64
CA LEU A 9 -24.09 -6.02 99.50
C LEU A 9 -23.16 -5.16 98.63
N SER A 10 -22.19 -4.46 99.22
CA SER A 10 -21.18 -3.70 98.47
C SER A 10 -20.24 -4.61 97.68
N ARG A 11 -19.76 -5.70 98.28
CA ARG A 11 -18.89 -6.69 97.61
C ARG A 11 -19.61 -7.41 96.48
N ILE A 12 -20.90 -7.73 96.66
CA ILE A 12 -21.74 -8.32 95.63
C ILE A 12 -21.93 -7.34 94.47
N ARG A 13 -22.20 -6.06 94.74
CA ARG A 13 -22.33 -5.03 93.68
C ARG A 13 -21.06 -4.85 92.87
N THR A 14 -19.88 -4.81 93.50
CA THR A 14 -18.61 -4.72 92.79
C THR A 14 -18.28 -5.97 91.97
N ALA A 15 -18.63 -7.17 92.48
CA ALA A 15 -18.44 -8.42 91.75
C ALA A 15 -19.38 -8.51 90.53
N VAL A 16 -20.63 -8.06 90.66
CA VAL A 16 -21.60 -8.01 89.55
C VAL A 16 -21.19 -6.98 88.48
N LEU A 17 -20.67 -5.82 88.88
CA LEU A 17 -20.17 -4.81 87.93
C LEU A 17 -18.94 -5.31 87.14
N ALA A 18 -18.03 -6.04 87.80
CA ALA A 18 -16.86 -6.64 87.16
C ALA A 18 -17.26 -7.76 86.17
N LEU A 19 -18.24 -8.59 86.51
CA LEU A 19 -18.78 -9.62 85.62
C LEU A 19 -19.50 -9.02 84.39
N LEU A 20 -20.23 -7.92 84.56
CA LEU A 20 -20.88 -7.21 83.45
C LEU A 20 -19.88 -6.54 82.49
N LEU A 21 -18.77 -6.00 83.01
CA LEU A 21 -17.70 -5.41 82.18
C LEU A 21 -16.92 -6.47 81.39
N CYS A 22 -16.72 -7.67 81.95
CA CYS A 22 -16.10 -8.78 81.21
C CYS A 22 -17.01 -9.37 80.12
N ALA A 23 -18.34 -9.28 80.28
CA ALA A 23 -19.30 -9.76 79.28
C ALA A 23 -19.36 -8.90 78.00
N GLN A 24 -18.87 -7.66 78.03
CA GLN A 24 -18.83 -6.78 76.85
C GLN A 24 -17.55 -6.89 76.01
N ALA A 25 -16.54 -7.64 76.47
CA ALA A 25 -15.25 -7.76 75.76
C ALA A 25 -15.17 -9.00 74.84
N GLY A 26 -16.27 -9.73 74.66
CA GLY A 26 -16.23 -11.11 74.15
C GLY A 26 -17.10 -11.41 72.95
N PHE A 27 -17.39 -10.48 72.05
CA PHE A 27 -17.99 -10.81 70.73
C PHE A 27 -17.52 -9.85 69.63
N GLY A 28 -16.21 -9.63 69.55
CA GLY A 28 -15.58 -9.28 68.28
C GLY A 28 -15.32 -10.58 67.51
N PHE A 29 -16.33 -11.13 66.84
CA PHE A 29 -16.06 -12.09 65.78
C PHE A 29 -15.46 -11.28 64.63
N SER A 30 -14.14 -11.10 64.64
CA SER A 30 -13.44 -10.98 63.37
C SER A 30 -13.73 -12.30 62.66
N VAL A 31 -14.67 -12.27 61.71
CA VAL A 31 -14.65 -13.25 60.64
C VAL A 31 -13.25 -13.06 60.07
N ALA A 32 -12.35 -13.99 60.40
CA ALA A 32 -11.19 -14.22 59.56
C ALA A 32 -11.81 -14.62 58.23
N GLY A 33 -12.12 -13.63 57.41
CA GLY A 33 -12.39 -13.86 56.01
C GLY A 33 -11.17 -14.63 55.56
N HIS A 34 -11.37 -15.89 55.21
CA HIS A 34 -10.52 -16.46 54.18
C HIS A 34 -10.51 -15.40 53.09
N GLN A 35 -9.37 -14.74 52.91
CA GLN A 35 -9.15 -13.79 51.84
C GLN A 35 -9.31 -14.63 50.58
N GLU A 36 -10.54 -14.76 50.09
CA GLU A 36 -10.83 -15.39 48.82
C GLU A 36 -10.24 -14.42 47.80
N SER A 37 -8.98 -14.69 47.42
CA SER A 37 -8.24 -13.86 46.50
C SER A 37 -8.94 -13.94 45.15
N THR A 38 -9.70 -12.90 44.86
CA THR A 38 -10.44 -12.74 43.61
C THR A 38 -9.91 -11.50 42.89
N CYS A 39 -10.00 -11.50 41.58
CA CYS A 39 -9.61 -10.38 40.73
C CYS A 39 -10.85 -9.79 40.08
N GLU A 40 -10.95 -8.46 40.02
CA GLU A 40 -12.06 -7.78 39.34
C GLU A 40 -11.57 -7.14 38.04
N ALA A 41 -12.17 -7.49 36.90
CA ALA A 41 -11.87 -6.87 35.61
C ALA A 41 -13.13 -6.81 34.73
N ASN A 42 -13.29 -5.73 33.96
CA ASN A 42 -14.43 -5.46 33.08
C ASN A 42 -15.82 -5.64 33.75
N GLY A 43 -15.92 -5.35 35.06
CA GLY A 43 -17.15 -5.55 35.83
C GLY A 43 -17.49 -7.02 36.15
N SER A 44 -16.55 -7.95 35.92
CA SER A 44 -16.64 -9.36 36.27
C SER A 44 -15.64 -9.72 37.37
N ILE A 45 -15.97 -10.74 38.18
CA ILE A 45 -15.13 -11.28 39.25
C ILE A 45 -14.51 -12.60 38.78
N TYR A 46 -13.21 -12.75 38.95
CA TYR A 46 -12.40 -13.90 38.58
C TYR A 46 -11.77 -14.55 39.82
N TYR A 47 -11.76 -15.87 39.85
CA TYR A 47 -11.15 -16.68 40.92
C TYR A 47 -9.71 -17.05 40.59
N VAL A 48 -8.91 -17.39 41.62
CA VAL A 48 -7.52 -17.84 41.40
C VAL A 48 -7.46 -18.99 40.40
N GLY A 49 -6.61 -18.85 39.39
CA GLY A 49 -6.42 -19.80 38.29
C GLY A 49 -7.28 -19.52 37.06
N GLU A 50 -8.20 -18.55 37.12
CA GLU A 50 -8.98 -18.13 35.95
C GLU A 50 -8.23 -17.17 35.05
N TRP A 51 -8.47 -17.31 33.75
CA TRP A 51 -7.87 -16.52 32.68
C TRP A 51 -8.91 -15.62 32.04
N TYR A 52 -8.53 -14.39 31.73
CA TYR A 52 -9.43 -13.42 31.09
C TYR A 52 -8.69 -12.42 30.22
N PHE A 53 -9.44 -11.77 29.32
CA PHE A 53 -8.96 -10.67 28.48
C PHE A 53 -9.58 -9.35 28.94
N LEU A 54 -8.87 -8.25 28.74
CA LEU A 54 -9.40 -6.90 28.99
C LEU A 54 -10.25 -6.43 27.80
N ASP A 55 -11.43 -5.85 28.05
CA ASP A 55 -12.34 -5.36 27.00
C ASP A 55 -11.78 -4.10 26.32
N SER A 56 -10.92 -3.36 27.04
CA SER A 56 -10.20 -2.22 26.49
C SER A 56 -9.09 -2.62 25.52
N ASP A 57 -8.62 -3.88 25.58
CA ASP A 57 -7.51 -4.39 24.79
C ASP A 57 -7.50 -5.92 24.73
N HIS A 58 -8.00 -6.47 23.62
CA HIS A 58 -8.02 -7.91 23.37
C HIS A 58 -6.61 -8.54 23.29
N CYS A 59 -5.54 -7.75 23.30
CA CYS A 59 -4.17 -8.24 23.37
C CYS A 59 -3.63 -8.49 24.77
N THR A 60 -4.33 -8.04 25.82
CA THR A 60 -3.86 -8.26 27.19
C THR A 60 -4.64 -9.41 27.81
N GLN A 61 -3.92 -10.50 28.12
CA GLN A 61 -4.42 -11.66 28.82
C GLN A 61 -3.91 -11.65 30.27
N CYS A 62 -4.80 -11.87 31.22
CA CYS A 62 -4.49 -11.89 32.63
C CYS A 62 -4.87 -13.24 33.25
N GLU A 63 -4.05 -13.69 34.20
CA GLU A 63 -4.35 -14.78 35.11
C GLU A 63 -4.62 -14.19 36.50
N CYS A 64 -5.70 -14.62 37.15
CA CYS A 64 -5.92 -14.27 38.54
C CYS A 64 -5.06 -15.15 39.44
N THR A 65 -4.11 -14.56 40.16
CA THR A 65 -3.23 -15.26 41.11
C THR A 65 -3.58 -14.89 42.54
N ALA A 66 -3.03 -15.63 43.52
CA ALA A 66 -3.17 -15.28 44.94
C ALA A 66 -2.62 -13.89 45.29
N GLU A 67 -1.72 -13.34 44.47
CA GLU A 67 -1.10 -12.02 44.65
C GLU A 67 -1.82 -10.91 43.85
N GLY A 68 -2.81 -11.27 43.02
CA GLY A 68 -3.55 -10.36 42.14
C GLY A 68 -3.49 -10.75 40.67
N SER A 69 -3.90 -9.83 39.79
CA SER A 69 -3.92 -10.05 38.34
C SER A 69 -2.50 -10.03 37.75
N ALA A 70 -2.04 -11.17 37.24
CA ALA A 70 -0.80 -11.27 36.48
C ALA A 70 -1.12 -11.17 34.98
N CYS A 71 -0.85 -10.02 34.38
CA CYS A 71 -1.19 -9.74 32.98
C CYS A 71 0.03 -9.78 32.06
N ALA A 72 -0.16 -10.34 30.87
CA ALA A 72 0.79 -10.31 29.78
C ALA A 72 0.10 -9.75 28.54
N ARG A 73 0.78 -8.82 27.85
CA ARG A 73 0.32 -8.28 26.58
C ARG A 73 0.99 -9.02 25.43
N THR A 74 0.19 -9.49 24.47
CA THR A 74 0.65 -10.01 23.19
C THR A 74 1.05 -8.85 22.28
N GLU A 75 2.26 -8.89 21.72
CA GLU A 75 2.69 -7.97 20.67
C GLU A 75 2.35 -8.54 19.30
N CYS A 76 1.73 -7.73 18.45
CA CYS A 76 1.37 -8.14 17.09
C CYS A 76 2.58 -8.14 16.17
N THR A 77 2.66 -9.16 15.33
CA THR A 77 3.64 -9.19 14.25
C THR A 77 3.27 -8.20 13.15
N THR A 78 4.27 -7.69 12.46
CA THR A 78 4.04 -6.85 11.28
C THR A 78 3.46 -7.71 10.16
N LEU A 79 2.44 -7.18 9.47
CA LEU A 79 1.85 -7.86 8.32
C LEU A 79 2.88 -7.98 7.17
N PRO A 80 2.73 -8.98 6.28
CA PRO A 80 3.56 -9.10 5.10
C PRO A 80 3.52 -7.82 4.25
N ALA A 81 4.67 -7.43 3.67
CA ALA A 81 4.73 -6.24 2.80
C ALA A 81 3.76 -6.32 1.62
N ALA A 82 3.55 -7.54 1.11
CA ALA A 82 2.62 -7.82 0.03
C ALA A 82 1.14 -7.92 0.45
N CYS A 83 0.77 -7.51 1.67
CA CYS A 83 -0.61 -7.62 2.12
C CYS A 83 -1.50 -6.58 1.43
N ILE A 84 -2.52 -7.06 0.70
CA ILE A 84 -3.49 -6.21 -0.01
C ILE A 84 -4.87 -6.21 0.62
N HIS A 85 -5.13 -7.12 1.56
CA HIS A 85 -6.39 -7.16 2.29
C HIS A 85 -6.14 -7.49 3.76
N VAL A 86 -6.46 -6.53 4.63
CA VAL A 86 -6.29 -6.63 6.09
C VAL A 86 -7.65 -6.75 6.74
N SER A 87 -7.82 -7.74 7.61
CA SER A 87 -8.99 -7.91 8.46
C SER A 87 -8.63 -7.66 9.93
N HIS A 88 -9.57 -7.12 10.69
CA HIS A 88 -9.47 -6.97 12.13
C HIS A 88 -10.84 -7.27 12.75
N TYR A 89 -10.97 -8.47 13.31
CA TYR A 89 -12.23 -8.92 13.91
C TYR A 89 -12.34 -8.41 15.35
N PRO A 90 -13.55 -8.13 15.86
CA PRO A 90 -13.74 -7.62 17.22
C PRO A 90 -13.17 -8.51 18.33
N THR A 91 -12.98 -9.82 18.08
CA THR A 91 -12.44 -10.78 19.04
C THR A 91 -10.94 -11.00 18.91
N ASP A 92 -10.31 -10.44 17.86
CA ASP A 92 -8.91 -10.67 17.56
C ASP A 92 -8.05 -9.60 18.25
N CYS A 93 -6.95 -10.03 18.86
CA CYS A 93 -5.91 -9.10 19.33
C CYS A 93 -5.21 -8.41 18.14
N CYS A 94 -4.86 -9.18 17.10
CA CYS A 94 -4.02 -8.71 16.00
C CYS A 94 -4.74 -8.72 14.65
N PRO A 95 -4.46 -7.73 13.78
CA PRO A 95 -4.95 -7.77 12.42
C PRO A 95 -4.34 -8.94 11.66
N ARG A 96 -5.09 -9.45 10.69
CA ARG A 96 -4.67 -10.57 9.85
C ARG A 96 -4.60 -10.14 8.40
N CYS A 97 -3.61 -10.65 7.69
CA CYS A 97 -3.57 -10.52 6.25
C CYS A 97 -4.38 -11.65 5.62
N GLU A 98 -5.48 -11.31 4.94
CA GLU A 98 -6.35 -12.28 4.28
C GLU A 98 -5.90 -12.57 2.86
N LYS A 99 -5.24 -11.60 2.20
CA LYS A 99 -4.76 -11.76 0.82
C LYS A 99 -3.45 -11.03 0.61
N ILE A 100 -2.53 -11.71 -0.08
CA ILE A 100 -1.25 -11.16 -0.56
C ILE A 100 -1.26 -11.01 -2.08
N GLY A 101 -0.52 -10.04 -2.58
CA GLY A 101 -0.43 -9.78 -4.02
C GLY A 101 0.03 -8.36 -4.31
N CYS A 102 -0.16 -7.93 -5.54
CA CYS A 102 0.07 -6.56 -5.97
C CYS A 102 -1.23 -5.99 -6.53
N GLU A 103 -1.53 -4.74 -6.21
CA GLU A 103 -2.57 -4.00 -6.90
C GLU A 103 -1.93 -3.14 -8.01
N TYR A 104 -2.35 -3.35 -9.26
CA TYR A 104 -1.92 -2.55 -10.39
C TYR A 104 -3.12 -2.06 -11.19
N ARG A 105 -3.30 -0.73 -11.24
CA ARG A 105 -4.43 -0.04 -11.90
C ARG A 105 -5.81 -0.59 -11.51
N GLY A 106 -6.00 -0.90 -10.22
CA GLY A 106 -7.26 -1.42 -9.67
C GLY A 106 -7.50 -2.92 -9.91
N VAL A 107 -6.53 -3.63 -10.49
CA VAL A 107 -6.56 -5.09 -10.66
C VAL A 107 -5.55 -5.72 -9.70
N VAL A 108 -5.99 -6.78 -9.02
CA VAL A 108 -5.14 -7.55 -8.10
C VAL A 108 -4.47 -8.69 -8.85
N TYR A 109 -3.15 -8.79 -8.68
CA TYR A 109 -2.30 -9.84 -9.23
C TYR A 109 -1.67 -10.64 -8.08
N GLU A 110 -1.52 -11.94 -8.28
CA GLU A 110 -0.86 -12.82 -7.31
C GLU A 110 0.67 -12.64 -7.36
N LEU A 111 1.37 -12.94 -6.27
CA LEU A 111 2.82 -12.85 -6.23
C LEU A 111 3.47 -13.76 -7.27
N GLY A 112 4.46 -13.24 -7.99
CA GLY A 112 5.12 -13.89 -9.12
C GLY A 112 4.33 -13.87 -10.42
N GLN A 113 3.10 -13.35 -10.44
CA GLN A 113 2.30 -13.30 -11.66
C GLN A 113 2.88 -12.28 -12.65
N SER A 114 3.14 -12.75 -13.88
CA SER A 114 3.44 -11.88 -15.02
C SER A 114 2.15 -11.51 -15.76
N PHE A 115 2.01 -10.25 -16.11
CA PHE A 115 0.83 -9.71 -16.78
C PHE A 115 1.22 -8.57 -17.73
N GLN A 116 0.36 -8.29 -18.71
CA GLN A 116 0.63 -7.31 -19.76
C GLN A 116 -0.56 -6.33 -19.85
N PRO A 117 -0.52 -5.18 -19.14
CA PRO A 117 -1.61 -4.20 -19.14
C PRO A 117 -1.85 -3.54 -20.49
N SER A 118 -0.82 -3.47 -21.34
CA SER A 118 -0.89 -2.92 -22.69
C SER A 118 0.21 -3.51 -23.57
N GLU A 119 0.12 -3.34 -24.89
CA GLU A 119 1.14 -3.80 -25.84
C GLU A 119 2.55 -3.25 -25.55
N CYS A 120 2.64 -2.11 -24.85
CA CYS A 120 3.89 -1.46 -24.48
C CYS A 120 4.40 -1.81 -23.08
N GLU A 121 3.67 -2.61 -22.31
CA GLU A 121 3.94 -2.73 -20.88
C GLU A 121 3.86 -4.17 -20.42
N GLN A 122 4.96 -4.69 -19.91
CA GLN A 122 5.07 -6.02 -19.34
C GLN A 122 5.41 -5.89 -17.86
N CYS A 123 4.56 -6.43 -16.98
CA CYS A 123 4.72 -6.34 -15.55
C CYS A 123 4.85 -7.73 -14.90
N THR A 124 5.48 -7.74 -13.73
CA THR A 124 5.49 -8.89 -12.82
C THR A 124 5.19 -8.40 -11.41
N CYS A 125 4.28 -9.07 -10.71
CA CYS A 125 4.02 -8.82 -9.30
C CYS A 125 5.15 -9.45 -8.46
N ASP A 126 5.97 -8.63 -7.82
CA ASP A 126 7.10 -9.10 -7.03
C ASP A 126 6.67 -9.49 -5.60
N SER A 127 7.51 -10.25 -4.91
CA SER A 127 7.29 -10.79 -3.57
C SER A 127 7.05 -9.74 -2.47
N ASP A 128 7.45 -8.50 -2.72
CA ASP A 128 7.22 -7.35 -1.84
C ASP A 128 5.85 -6.69 -2.04
N GLY A 129 5.02 -7.19 -2.96
CA GLY A 129 3.70 -6.64 -3.29
C GLY A 129 3.75 -5.50 -4.30
N ILE A 130 4.91 -5.23 -4.90
CA ILE A 130 5.08 -4.17 -5.88
C ILE A 130 5.04 -4.77 -7.29
N ALA A 131 4.16 -4.22 -8.13
CA ALA A 131 4.17 -4.51 -9.55
C ALA A 131 5.38 -3.83 -10.22
N ARG A 132 6.31 -4.62 -10.75
CA ARG A 132 7.48 -4.14 -11.49
C ARG A 132 7.21 -4.25 -12.98
N CYS A 133 7.15 -3.11 -13.65
CA CYS A 133 6.80 -3.02 -15.06
C CYS A 133 7.99 -2.56 -15.91
N LEU A 134 8.19 -3.25 -17.03
CA LEU A 134 9.02 -2.83 -18.13
C LEU A 134 8.12 -2.17 -19.17
N VAL A 135 8.36 -0.89 -19.42
CA VAL A 135 7.65 -0.12 -20.44
C VAL A 135 8.56 0.01 -21.65
N ALA A 136 8.06 -0.38 -22.83
CA ALA A 136 8.77 -0.25 -24.08
C ALA A 136 8.91 1.22 -24.45
N ASP A 137 10.16 1.64 -24.72
CA ASP A 137 10.47 2.95 -25.27
C ASP A 137 10.70 2.81 -26.78
N CYS A 138 9.85 3.44 -27.57
CA CYS A 138 9.86 3.31 -29.01
C CYS A 138 10.91 4.26 -29.61
N ALA A 139 11.81 3.72 -30.44
CA ALA A 139 12.71 4.55 -31.21
C ALA A 139 11.92 5.55 -32.08
N PRO A 140 12.41 6.80 -32.23
CA PRO A 140 11.80 7.76 -33.15
C PRO A 140 11.66 7.15 -34.55
N PRO A 141 10.44 7.15 -35.13
CA PRO A 141 10.24 6.55 -36.44
C PRO A 141 11.08 7.26 -37.51
N PRO A 142 11.69 6.51 -38.45
CA PRO A 142 12.53 7.07 -39.51
C PRO A 142 11.72 7.72 -40.65
N CYS A 143 10.46 8.07 -40.41
CA CYS A 143 9.54 8.65 -41.37
C CYS A 143 8.67 9.73 -40.73
N VAL A 144 8.05 10.56 -41.56
CA VAL A 144 7.14 11.63 -41.10
C VAL A 144 5.68 11.20 -41.06
N ASN A 145 5.36 10.03 -41.62
CA ASN A 145 4.02 9.42 -41.69
C ASN A 145 3.97 8.01 -41.04
N PRO A 146 4.41 7.85 -39.77
CA PRO A 146 4.38 6.55 -39.11
C PRO A 146 2.93 6.09 -38.84
N VAL A 147 2.69 4.79 -38.93
CA VAL A 147 1.36 4.19 -38.76
C VAL A 147 1.30 3.39 -37.45
N TYR A 148 0.34 3.73 -36.59
CA TYR A 148 0.02 2.99 -35.37
C TYR A 148 -0.96 1.87 -35.68
N GLN A 149 -0.55 0.63 -35.42
CA GLN A 149 -1.39 -0.55 -35.63
C GLN A 149 -1.99 -1.03 -34.31
N PRO A 150 -3.27 -1.44 -34.29
CA PRO A 150 -3.84 -2.12 -33.14
C PRO A 150 -3.01 -3.35 -32.76
N GLY A 151 -2.78 -3.57 -31.47
CA GLY A 151 -2.00 -4.70 -30.98
C GLY A 151 -0.48 -4.55 -31.14
N LYS A 152 0.02 -3.36 -31.48
CA LYS A 152 1.45 -3.05 -31.46
C LYS A 152 1.75 -1.87 -30.57
N CYS A 153 2.86 -1.95 -29.83
CA CYS A 153 3.33 -0.84 -29.04
C CYS A 153 3.84 0.32 -29.90
N CYS A 154 4.81 0.03 -30.78
CA CYS A 154 5.51 1.04 -31.54
C CYS A 154 4.92 1.22 -32.95
N PRO A 155 4.92 2.45 -33.48
CA PRO A 155 4.45 2.69 -34.84
C PRO A 155 5.49 2.24 -35.87
N GLU A 156 5.02 1.98 -37.09
CA GLU A 156 5.85 1.49 -38.19
C GLU A 156 5.78 2.43 -39.40
N CYS A 157 6.90 2.57 -40.11
CA CYS A 157 6.96 3.28 -41.40
C CYS A 157 6.65 2.29 -42.53
N LYS A 158 5.38 2.19 -42.94
CA LYS A 158 4.94 1.21 -43.95
C LYS A 158 5.60 1.38 -45.32
N GLU A 159 5.89 2.63 -45.69
CA GLU A 159 6.53 2.99 -46.97
C GLU A 159 8.06 3.13 -46.83
N GLY A 160 8.62 2.77 -45.68
CA GLY A 160 10.03 2.96 -45.36
C GLY A 160 10.37 4.37 -44.88
N PRO A 161 11.68 4.67 -44.68
CA PRO A 161 12.14 5.96 -44.22
C PRO A 161 11.86 7.09 -45.23
N ASN A 162 11.45 8.27 -44.73
CA ASN A 162 11.12 9.41 -45.56
C ASN A 162 11.17 10.74 -44.77
N CYS A 163 11.14 11.86 -45.49
CA CYS A 163 11.10 13.18 -44.88
C CYS A 163 10.40 14.20 -45.76
N TYR A 164 10.10 15.36 -45.18
CA TYR A 164 9.49 16.46 -45.91
C TYR A 164 10.51 17.17 -46.80
N VAL A 165 10.06 17.64 -47.97
CA VAL A 165 10.88 18.44 -48.88
C VAL A 165 11.30 19.77 -48.23
N ASP A 166 10.37 20.40 -47.51
CA ASP A 166 10.57 21.68 -46.84
C ASP A 166 9.67 21.83 -45.60
N THR A 167 9.71 23.00 -44.96
CA THR A 167 8.93 23.30 -43.76
C THR A 167 7.42 23.43 -43.99
N SER A 168 6.95 23.47 -45.24
CA SER A 168 5.51 23.47 -45.57
C SER A 168 4.86 22.12 -45.27
N ARG A 169 5.65 21.04 -45.18
CA ARG A 169 5.20 19.66 -44.93
C ARG A 169 4.15 19.15 -45.93
N SER A 170 4.12 19.72 -47.13
CA SER A 170 3.15 19.39 -48.17
C SER A 170 3.59 18.19 -49.02
N GLN A 171 4.89 17.98 -49.17
CA GLN A 171 5.48 16.93 -50.01
C GLN A 171 6.46 16.08 -49.20
N VAL A 172 6.35 14.76 -49.35
CA VAL A 172 7.21 13.75 -48.72
C VAL A 172 7.98 13.00 -49.79
N ILE A 173 9.26 12.75 -49.54
CA ILE A 173 10.14 11.99 -50.43
C ILE A 173 10.84 10.85 -49.67
N PRO A 174 11.17 9.73 -50.33
CA PRO A 174 11.87 8.61 -49.69
C PRO A 174 13.30 9.00 -49.26
N ALA A 175 13.81 8.36 -48.22
CA ALA A 175 15.20 8.47 -47.79
C ALA A 175 16.19 7.89 -48.81
N GLY A 176 17.42 8.40 -48.82
CA GLY A 176 18.52 7.86 -49.62
C GLY A 176 18.82 8.72 -50.84
N GLU A 177 18.56 8.20 -52.05
CA GLU A 177 18.98 8.83 -53.30
C GLU A 177 18.26 10.18 -53.58
N PRO A 178 18.96 11.18 -54.17
CA PRO A 178 18.34 12.46 -54.48
C PRO A 178 17.27 12.34 -55.59
N VAL A 179 16.09 12.89 -55.33
CA VAL A 179 14.95 12.93 -56.27
C VAL A 179 14.65 14.34 -56.75
N TRP A 180 14.08 14.47 -57.94
CA TRP A 180 13.61 15.73 -58.47
C TRP A 180 12.20 16.02 -57.95
N VAL A 181 12.04 17.12 -57.21
CA VAL A 181 10.73 17.54 -56.67
C VAL A 181 9.99 18.49 -57.62
N ASN A 182 10.73 19.16 -58.50
CA ASN A 182 10.26 19.92 -59.66
C ASN A 182 11.38 19.98 -60.72
N SER A 183 11.16 20.66 -61.85
CA SER A 183 12.14 20.76 -62.94
C SER A 183 13.46 21.45 -62.56
N CYS A 184 13.48 22.21 -61.46
CA CYS A 184 14.63 23.02 -61.05
C CYS A 184 15.27 22.59 -59.73
N THR A 185 14.63 21.72 -58.96
CA THR A 185 14.99 21.42 -57.58
C THR A 185 15.15 19.93 -57.38
N LYS A 186 16.36 19.55 -56.94
CA LYS A 186 16.68 18.17 -56.56
C LYS A 186 16.91 18.11 -55.04
N CYS A 187 16.20 17.23 -54.37
CA CYS A 187 16.21 17.08 -52.92
C CYS A 187 16.66 15.69 -52.51
N ARG A 188 17.43 15.59 -51.44
CA ARG A 188 17.87 14.33 -50.85
C ARG A 188 17.42 14.27 -49.40
N CYS A 189 16.75 13.20 -49.05
CA CYS A 189 16.38 12.93 -47.68
C CYS A 189 17.50 12.13 -46.99
N HIS A 190 17.82 12.50 -45.75
CA HIS A 190 18.86 11.84 -44.98
C HIS A 190 18.50 10.39 -44.68
N ASP A 191 19.50 9.51 -44.68
CA ASP A 191 19.35 8.08 -44.40
C ASP A 191 20.37 7.59 -43.37
N GLY A 192 20.35 6.29 -43.06
CA GLY A 192 21.22 5.68 -42.06
C GLY A 192 22.72 5.73 -42.38
N GLN A 193 23.13 6.23 -43.55
CA GLN A 193 24.53 6.43 -43.91
C GLN A 193 25.04 7.84 -43.55
N ASP A 194 24.13 8.77 -43.24
CA ASP A 194 24.47 10.13 -42.89
C ASP A 194 24.91 10.25 -41.42
N ALA A 195 25.99 10.98 -41.19
CA ALA A 195 26.39 11.37 -39.84
C ALA A 195 25.28 12.22 -39.21
N GLY A 196 24.84 11.85 -38.00
CA GLY A 196 23.76 12.56 -37.31
C GLY A 196 22.35 12.14 -37.75
N TYR A 197 22.18 11.04 -38.50
CA TYR A 197 20.84 10.52 -38.86
C TYR A 197 19.90 10.37 -37.64
N TRP A 198 20.45 9.96 -36.49
CA TRP A 198 19.71 9.84 -35.22
C TRP A 198 19.26 11.18 -34.62
N GLU A 199 19.70 12.33 -35.15
CA GLU A 199 19.27 13.66 -34.72
C GLU A 199 17.83 13.97 -35.15
N GLY A 200 17.20 13.09 -35.93
CA GLY A 200 15.78 13.16 -36.24
C GLY A 200 15.44 14.29 -37.21
N ASN A 201 16.36 14.65 -38.11
CA ASN A 201 16.11 15.64 -39.14
C ASN A 201 14.99 15.14 -40.08
N ARG A 202 13.86 15.84 -40.07
CA ARG A 202 12.67 15.51 -40.88
C ARG A 202 12.57 16.33 -42.16
N LEU A 203 13.63 17.04 -42.54
CA LEU A 203 13.69 17.86 -43.74
C LEU A 203 14.78 17.36 -44.69
N ALA A 204 14.45 17.35 -45.97
CA ALA A 204 15.38 17.05 -47.04
C ALA A 204 16.39 18.19 -47.24
N THR A 205 17.58 17.83 -47.73
CA THR A 205 18.55 18.80 -48.26
C THR A 205 18.27 19.01 -49.74
N CYS A 206 17.87 20.23 -50.11
CA CYS A 206 17.51 20.59 -51.48
C CYS A 206 18.54 21.48 -52.17
N SER A 207 18.73 21.26 -53.47
CA SER A 207 19.61 22.02 -54.34
C SER A 207 18.84 22.54 -55.55
N HIS A 208 18.92 23.85 -55.81
CA HIS A 208 18.29 24.50 -56.95
C HIS A 208 19.30 24.69 -58.08
N LEU A 209 18.92 24.36 -59.32
CA LEU A 209 19.78 24.56 -60.48
C LEU A 209 19.87 26.05 -60.81
N LYS A 210 21.10 26.59 -60.82
CA LYS A 210 21.36 28.03 -61.03
C LYS A 210 20.85 28.57 -62.37
N SER A 211 20.77 27.73 -63.40
CA SER A 211 20.36 28.11 -64.76
C SER A 211 18.97 27.58 -65.13
N CYS A 212 18.15 27.20 -64.15
CA CYS A 212 16.83 26.66 -64.43
C CYS A 212 15.81 27.77 -64.60
N THR A 213 15.21 27.83 -65.79
CA THR A 213 13.96 28.55 -66.03
C THR A 213 12.80 27.60 -65.74
N PRO A 214 11.88 27.91 -64.82
CA PRO A 214 10.69 27.09 -64.61
C PRO A 214 9.89 27.05 -65.91
N GLU A 215 9.61 25.86 -66.44
CA GLU A 215 8.69 25.70 -67.55
C GLU A 215 7.33 26.27 -67.12
N GLN A 216 6.88 27.30 -67.85
CA GLN A 216 5.54 27.86 -67.66
C GLN A 216 4.52 26.73 -67.87
N PRO A 217 3.44 26.67 -67.07
CA PRO A 217 2.32 25.79 -67.38
C PRO A 217 1.84 26.14 -68.79
N SER A 218 1.80 25.16 -69.67
CA SER A 218 1.21 25.32 -70.99
C SER A 218 -0.25 25.71 -70.83
N THR A 219 -0.54 27.01 -70.91
CA THR A 219 -1.89 27.49 -71.21
C THR A 219 -2.26 26.87 -72.55
N GLN A 220 -3.06 25.80 -72.50
CA GLN A 220 -3.78 25.30 -73.67
C GLN A 220 -4.68 26.43 -74.14
N GLN A 221 -4.27 27.07 -75.22
CA GLN A 221 -5.11 27.90 -76.06
C GLN A 221 -6.10 26.99 -76.77
N ASN A 222 -7.38 27.15 -76.44
CA ASN A 222 -8.52 26.73 -77.25
C ASN A 222 -9.37 27.97 -77.50
#